data_AF-A0A1G1DCS2-F1
#
_entry.id   AF-A0A1G1DCS2-F1
#
_cell.length_a   1.000
_cell.length_b   1.000
_cell.length_c   1.000
_cell.angle_alpha   90.00
_cell.angle_beta   90.00
_cell.angle_gamma   90.00
#
_symmetry.space_group_name_H-M   'P 1'
#
loop_
_entity.id
_entity.type
_entity.pdbx_description
1 polymer ?
#
loop_
_entity_poly.entity_id
_entity_poly.type
_entity_poly.pdbx_seq_one_letter_code
_entity_poly.pdbx_strand_id
1 'polypeptide(L)'
;MNENSQNQVDIDKKILLCWKCSFPNRVGDKHCMFCKAPLNKRLNLISRIELFFAQRKWRKALSKRKARAKGANRFITLTIGIILFMSGCYLFTKAIFTNSFTNWMISLLFIIYGIFSIKFFLSGK
;
A
#
# COMPACT_ATOMS: atom_id res chain seq x y z
N MET A 1 16.81 28.98 0.06
CA MET A 1 16.29 27.82 -0.71
C MET A 1 14.77 27.93 -0.99
N ASN A 2 14.23 29.09 -1.42
CA ASN A 2 12.77 29.26 -1.60
C ASN A 2 12.32 29.93 -2.93
N GLU A 3 13.22 30.39 -3.79
CA GLU A 3 12.82 31.08 -5.05
C GLU A 3 12.29 30.14 -6.14
N ASN A 4 12.72 28.87 -6.18
CA ASN A 4 12.28 27.92 -7.20
C ASN A 4 10.83 27.46 -6.99
N SER A 5 10.38 27.35 -5.74
CA SER A 5 9.03 26.88 -5.42
C SER A 5 7.96 27.96 -5.67
N GLN A 6 8.29 29.24 -5.47
CA GLN A 6 7.36 30.35 -5.78
C GLN A 6 7.26 30.63 -7.28
N ASN A 7 8.37 30.55 -8.03
CA ASN A 7 8.33 30.66 -9.50
C ASN A 7 7.50 29.54 -10.15
N GLN A 8 7.61 28.30 -9.67
CA GLN A 8 6.83 27.17 -10.20
C GLN A 8 5.30 27.39 -10.04
N VAL A 9 4.87 28.00 -8.93
CA VAL A 9 3.46 28.25 -8.61
C VAL A 9 2.88 29.45 -9.38
N ASP A 10 3.69 30.45 -9.72
CA ASP A 10 3.28 31.59 -10.56
C ASP A 10 3.23 31.21 -12.06
N ILE A 11 4.18 30.37 -12.51
CA ILE A 11 4.19 29.80 -13.87
C ILE A 11 2.93 28.94 -14.11
N ASP A 12 2.48 28.16 -13.12
CA ASP A 12 1.27 27.32 -13.21
C ASP A 12 -0.01 28.15 -13.42
N LYS A 13 -0.03 29.42 -12.96
CA LYS A 13 -1.17 30.33 -13.19
C LYS A 13 -1.23 30.88 -14.62
N LYS A 14 -0.16 30.77 -15.42
CA LYS A 14 -0.05 31.41 -16.75
C LYS A 14 0.23 30.44 -17.91
N ILE A 15 0.12 29.13 -17.71
CA ILE A 15 0.30 28.15 -18.79
C ILE A 15 -1.03 27.45 -19.08
N LEU A 16 -1.47 27.52 -20.34
CA LEU A 16 -2.67 26.88 -20.84
C LEU A 16 -2.29 25.59 -21.57
N LEU A 17 -2.62 24.43 -21.01
CA LEU A 17 -2.35 23.13 -21.65
C LEU A 17 -3.35 22.83 -22.77
N CYS A 18 -2.87 22.41 -23.92
CA CYS A 18 -3.73 21.91 -25.00
C CYS A 18 -4.38 20.58 -24.61
N TRP A 19 -5.69 20.44 -24.78
CA TRP A 19 -6.44 19.22 -24.45
C TRP A 19 -6.07 18.02 -25.34
N LYS A 20 -5.62 18.24 -26.57
CA LYS A 20 -5.35 17.17 -27.54
C LYS A 20 -3.94 16.59 -27.45
N CYS A 21 -2.94 17.44 -27.20
CA CYS A 21 -1.53 17.03 -27.18
C CYS A 21 -0.79 17.36 -25.88
N SER A 22 -1.48 17.91 -24.87
CA SER A 22 -0.89 18.35 -23.60
C SER A 22 0.26 19.34 -23.74
N PHE A 23 0.37 20.03 -24.88
CA PHE A 23 1.41 21.03 -25.12
C PHE A 23 1.10 22.32 -24.33
N PRO A 24 2.07 22.88 -23.59
CA PRO A 24 1.90 24.13 -22.87
C PRO A 24 1.86 25.33 -23.83
N ASN A 25 0.80 26.12 -23.78
CA ASN A 25 0.55 27.28 -24.63
C ASN A 25 0.36 28.55 -23.79
N ARG A 26 0.50 29.74 -24.39
CA ARG A 26 0.32 31.01 -23.67
C ARG A 26 -1.18 31.28 -23.45
N VAL A 27 -1.52 31.99 -22.36
CA VAL A 27 -2.93 32.26 -21.95
C VAL A 27 -3.73 33.13 -22.95
N GLY A 28 -3.07 33.70 -23.97
CA GLY A 28 -3.69 34.49 -25.04
C GLY A 28 -3.97 33.72 -26.35
N ASP A 29 -3.45 32.51 -26.49
CA ASP A 29 -3.51 31.78 -27.76
C ASP A 29 -4.85 31.06 -27.95
N LYS A 30 -5.50 31.27 -29.11
CA LYS A 30 -6.78 30.61 -29.46
C LYS A 30 -6.58 29.19 -30.02
N HIS A 31 -5.41 28.89 -30.58
CA HIS A 31 -5.08 27.63 -31.23
C HIS A 31 -3.73 27.10 -30.75
N CYS A 32 -3.58 25.78 -30.74
CA CYS A 32 -2.37 25.14 -30.25
C CYS A 32 -1.23 25.37 -31.24
N MET A 33 -0.09 25.84 -30.77
CA MET A 33 1.08 26.05 -31.61
C MET A 33 1.55 24.76 -32.30
N PHE A 34 1.31 23.59 -31.68
CA PHE A 34 1.72 22.30 -32.22
C PHE A 34 0.64 21.62 -33.06
N CYS A 35 -0.53 21.34 -32.48
CA CYS A 35 -1.57 20.54 -33.14
C CYS A 35 -2.66 21.38 -33.84
N LYS A 36 -2.57 22.71 -33.79
CA LYS A 36 -3.54 23.67 -34.34
C LYS A 36 -4.98 23.53 -33.83
N ALA A 37 -5.24 22.64 -32.87
CA ALA A 37 -6.55 22.47 -32.28
C ALA A 37 -6.95 23.73 -31.47
N PRO A 38 -8.25 24.08 -31.39
CA PRO A 38 -8.70 25.22 -30.61
C PRO A 38 -8.46 24.97 -29.12
N LEU A 39 -7.85 25.96 -28.44
CA LEU A 39 -7.68 25.95 -26.98
C LEU A 39 -8.95 26.50 -26.35
N ASN A 40 -9.92 25.63 -26.14
CA ASN A 40 -11.18 26.00 -25.51
C ASN A 40 -11.00 26.10 -23.98
N LYS A 41 -11.12 27.34 -23.45
CA LYS A 41 -11.05 27.63 -22.00
C LYS A 41 -12.04 26.84 -21.15
N ARG A 42 -13.16 26.36 -21.71
CA ARG A 42 -14.19 25.60 -20.97
C ARG A 42 -13.85 24.13 -20.71
N LEU A 43 -12.89 23.53 -21.43
CA LEU A 43 -12.49 22.13 -21.22
C LEU A 43 -11.55 21.92 -20.00
N ASN A 44 -11.06 22.99 -19.39
CA ASN A 44 -10.17 22.93 -18.23
C ASN A 44 -10.82 22.32 -16.98
N LEU A 45 -12.16 22.41 -16.84
CA LEU A 45 -12.86 21.85 -15.67
C LEU A 45 -13.06 20.34 -15.81
N ILE A 46 -13.49 19.87 -16.98
CA ILE A 46 -13.76 18.44 -17.23
C ILE A 46 -12.44 17.65 -17.17
N SER A 47 -11.38 18.15 -17.80
CA SER A 47 -10.05 17.53 -17.74
C SER A 47 -9.47 17.49 -16.32
N ARG A 48 -9.71 18.54 -15.51
CA ARG A 48 -9.32 18.52 -14.08
C ARG A 48 -10.07 17.47 -13.28
N ILE A 49 -11.35 17.26 -13.57
CA ILE A 49 -12.17 16.23 -12.92
C ILE A 49 -11.65 14.83 -13.29
N GLU A 50 -11.35 14.58 -14.56
CA GLU A 50 -10.78 13.31 -15.02
C GLU A 50 -9.43 13.01 -14.37
N LEU A 51 -8.54 14.00 -14.29
CA LEU A 51 -7.25 13.89 -13.61
C LEU A 51 -7.42 13.61 -12.10
N PHE A 52 -8.38 14.28 -11.45
CA PHE A 52 -8.69 14.04 -10.04
C PHE A 52 -9.20 12.61 -9.80
N PHE A 53 -10.11 12.12 -10.64
CA PHE A 53 -10.61 10.75 -10.56
C PHE A 53 -9.52 9.72 -10.85
N ALA A 54 -8.66 9.98 -11.84
CA ALA A 54 -7.51 9.14 -12.14
C ALA A 54 -6.57 9.04 -10.93
N GLN A 55 -6.16 10.17 -10.35
CA GLN A 55 -5.32 10.20 -9.14
C GLN A 55 -5.97 9.46 -7.96
N ARG A 56 -7.29 9.62 -7.76
CA ARG A 56 -8.03 8.93 -6.70
C ARG A 56 -8.08 7.41 -6.93
N LYS A 57 -8.23 6.96 -8.17
CA LYS A 57 -8.16 5.54 -8.57
C LYS A 57 -6.76 4.97 -8.31
N TRP A 58 -5.70 5.71 -8.65
CA TRP A 58 -4.31 5.33 -8.36
C TRP A 58 -4.02 5.22 -6.86
N ARG A 59 -4.48 6.18 -6.04
CA ARG A 59 -4.34 6.11 -4.58
C ARG A 59 -5.07 4.90 -3.99
N LYS A 60 -6.29 4.60 -4.46
CA LYS A 60 -7.02 3.39 -4.07
C LYS A 60 -6.29 2.10 -4.49
N ALA A 61 -5.69 2.07 -5.68
CA ALA A 61 -4.92 0.92 -6.15
C ALA A 61 -3.65 0.68 -5.29
N LEU A 62 -2.95 1.76 -4.91
CA LEU A 62 -1.80 1.68 -4.00
C LEU A 62 -2.19 1.18 -2.61
N SER A 63 -3.30 1.67 -2.05
CA SER A 63 -3.76 1.23 -0.73
C SER A 63 -4.14 -0.26 -0.73
N LYS A 64 -4.76 -0.75 -1.81
CA LYS A 64 -5.06 -2.19 -1.98
C LYS A 64 -3.80 -3.06 -2.05
N ARG A 65 -2.74 -2.60 -2.73
CA ARG A 65 -1.46 -3.33 -2.78
C ARG A 65 -0.77 -3.37 -1.41
N LYS A 66 -0.78 -2.25 -0.67
CA LYS A 66 -0.22 -2.18 0.68
C LYS A 66 -1.02 -3.04 1.68
N ALA A 67 -2.35 -3.09 1.55
CA ALA A 67 -3.21 -3.93 2.37
C ALA A 67 -3.03 -5.44 2.08
N ARG A 68 -2.86 -5.85 0.82
CA ARG A 68 -2.55 -7.25 0.48
C ARG A 68 -1.24 -7.72 1.08
N ALA A 69 -0.19 -6.90 1.02
CA ALA A 69 1.11 -7.23 1.62
C ALA A 69 1.03 -7.34 3.16
N LYS A 70 0.27 -6.45 3.81
CA LYS A 70 0.11 -6.46 5.28
C LYS A 70 -0.81 -7.59 5.79
N GLY A 71 -1.82 -7.96 5.00
CA GLY A 71 -2.75 -9.05 5.33
C GLY A 71 -2.15 -10.45 5.13
N ALA A 72 -1.40 -10.67 4.05
CA ALA A 72 -0.79 -11.97 3.75
C ALA A 72 0.18 -12.43 4.84
N ASN A 73 1.04 -11.53 5.33
CA ASN A 73 1.98 -11.85 6.41
C ASN A 73 1.27 -12.20 7.71
N ARG A 74 0.12 -11.58 8.00
CA ARG A 74 -0.65 -11.85 9.22
C ARG A 74 -1.18 -13.29 9.23
N PHE A 75 -1.78 -13.76 8.14
CA PHE A 75 -2.28 -15.14 8.06
C PHE A 75 -1.15 -16.17 8.16
N ILE A 76 0.00 -15.90 7.55
CA ILE A 76 1.17 -16.78 7.62
C ILE A 76 1.65 -16.92 9.08
N THR A 77 1.81 -15.81 9.81
CA THR A 77 2.21 -15.85 11.22
C THR A 77 1.23 -16.64 12.10
N LEU A 78 -0.07 -16.52 11.84
CA LEU A 78 -1.09 -17.29 12.56
C LEU A 78 -0.99 -18.79 12.25
N THR A 79 -0.85 -19.17 10.98
CA THR A 79 -0.74 -20.59 10.58
C THR A 79 0.50 -21.25 11.20
N ILE A 80 1.63 -20.55 11.21
CA ILE A 80 2.87 -21.01 11.85
C ILE A 80 2.65 -21.19 13.36
N GLY A 81 2.02 -20.21 14.03
CA GLY A 81 1.72 -20.30 15.47
C GLY A 81 0.86 -21.51 15.84
N ILE A 82 -0.18 -21.82 15.04
CA ILE A 82 -1.04 -23.00 15.25
C ILE A 82 -0.26 -24.30 15.06
N ILE A 83 0.56 -24.39 14.01
CA ILE A 83 1.36 -25.59 13.73
C ILE A 83 2.35 -25.85 14.88
N LEU A 84 3.04 -24.81 15.35
CA LEU A 84 3.98 -24.93 16.47
C LEU A 84 3.30 -25.34 17.78
N PHE A 85 2.09 -24.83 18.03
CA PHE A 85 1.32 -25.20 19.21
C PHE A 85 0.90 -26.68 19.14
N MET A 86 0.36 -27.13 18.00
CA MET A 86 -0.06 -28.52 17.79
C MET A 86 1.12 -29.49 17.86
N SER A 87 2.27 -29.14 17.27
CA SER A 87 3.49 -29.96 17.38
C SER A 87 4.00 -30.03 18.82
N GLY A 88 3.92 -28.91 19.55
CA GLY A 88 4.26 -28.85 20.98
C GLY A 88 3.38 -29.78 21.81
N CYS A 89 2.05 -29.74 21.64
CA CYS A 89 1.12 -30.65 22.31
C CYS A 89 1.37 -32.13 21.97
N TYR A 90 1.65 -32.43 20.71
CA TYR A 90 1.99 -33.81 20.29
C TYR A 90 3.25 -34.33 21.00
N LEU A 91 4.32 -33.53 21.00
CA LEU A 91 5.57 -33.86 21.69
C LEU A 91 5.39 -33.95 23.20
N PHE A 92 4.49 -33.14 23.78
CA PHE A 92 4.14 -33.20 25.21
C PHE A 92 3.58 -34.57 25.56
N THR A 93 2.58 -34.98 24.79
CA THR A 93 1.89 -36.25 25.00
C THR A 93 2.87 -37.42 24.86
N LYS A 94 3.72 -37.38 23.82
CA LYS A 94 4.81 -38.35 23.63
C LYS A 94 5.78 -38.37 24.81
N ALA A 95 6.18 -37.21 25.32
CA ALA A 95 7.12 -37.11 26.45
C ALA A 95 6.57 -37.72 27.74
N ILE A 96 5.27 -37.57 27.99
CA ILE A 96 4.58 -38.22 29.12
C ILE A 96 4.63 -39.75 28.97
N PHE A 97 4.32 -40.27 27.78
CA PHE A 97 4.36 -41.72 27.55
C PHE A 97 5.77 -42.31 27.61
N THR A 98 6.79 -41.58 27.17
CA THR A 98 8.17 -42.07 27.11
C THR A 98 9.03 -41.62 28.31
N ASN A 99 8.44 -40.97 29.33
CA ASN A 99 9.14 -40.39 30.50
C ASN A 99 10.43 -39.63 30.13
N SER A 100 10.45 -38.95 28.98
CA SER A 100 11.65 -38.34 28.43
C SER A 100 11.70 -36.84 28.76
N PHE A 101 12.58 -36.46 29.67
CA PHE A 101 12.73 -35.06 30.14
C PHE A 101 13.06 -34.08 29.01
N THR A 102 13.94 -34.46 28.07
CA THR A 102 14.31 -33.61 26.93
C THR A 102 13.12 -33.30 26.02
N ASN A 103 12.28 -34.31 25.77
CA ASN A 103 11.07 -34.14 24.96
C ASN A 103 10.00 -33.30 25.68
N TRP A 104 9.98 -33.35 27.01
CA TRP A 104 9.12 -32.49 27.81
C TRP A 104 9.56 -31.02 27.73
N MET A 105 10.86 -30.74 27.86
CA MET A 105 11.41 -29.39 27.72
C MET A 105 11.21 -28.81 26.31
N ILE A 106 11.48 -29.58 25.26
CA ILE A 106 11.31 -29.09 23.89
C ILE A 106 9.83 -28.81 23.60
N SER A 107 8.93 -29.66 24.10
CA SER A 107 7.49 -29.48 23.97
C SER A 107 7.01 -28.19 24.66
N LEU A 108 7.47 -27.93 25.88
CA LEU A 108 7.15 -26.72 26.63
C LEU A 108 7.58 -25.46 25.87
N LEU A 109 8.77 -25.50 25.26
CA LEU A 109 9.29 -24.41 24.43
C LEU A 109 8.38 -24.14 23.22
N PHE A 110 7.97 -25.19 22.50
CA PHE A 110 7.06 -25.08 21.35
C PHE A 110 5.69 -24.53 21.76
N ILE A 111 5.13 -24.98 22.89
CA ILE A 111 3.84 -24.52 23.40
C ILE A 111 3.91 -23.04 23.78
N ILE A 112 4.92 -22.63 24.55
CA ILE A 112 5.10 -21.22 24.95
C ILE A 112 5.27 -20.34 23.72
N TYR A 113 6.10 -20.75 22.76
CA TYR A 113 6.36 -19.98 21.55
C TYR A 113 5.13 -19.92 20.62
N GLY A 114 4.36 -21.01 20.53
CA GLY A 114 3.08 -21.05 19.83
C GLY A 114 2.06 -20.08 20.44
N ILE A 115 1.87 -20.11 21.77
CA ILE A 115 0.98 -19.18 22.48
C ILE A 115 1.44 -17.74 22.30
N PHE A 116 2.74 -17.47 22.39
CA PHE A 116 3.29 -16.13 22.19
C PHE A 116 3.04 -15.62 20.76
N SER A 117 3.25 -16.46 19.74
CA SER A 117 2.98 -16.12 18.34
C SER A 117 1.50 -15.81 18.08
N ILE A 118 0.59 -16.61 18.66
CA ILE A 118 -0.86 -16.39 18.57
C ILE A 118 -1.24 -15.09 19.29
N LYS A 119 -0.73 -14.87 20.51
CA LYS A 119 -1.00 -13.64 21.28
C LYS A 119 -0.46 -12.40 20.58
N PHE A 120 0.72 -12.47 19.96
CA PHE A 120 1.29 -11.39 19.16
C PHE A 120 0.40 -11.05 17.95
N PHE A 121 -0.14 -12.07 17.28
CA PHE A 121 -1.10 -11.87 16.19
C PHE A 121 -2.39 -11.20 16.67
N LEU A 122 -2.99 -11.66 17.78
CA LEU A 122 -4.22 -11.11 18.35
C LEU A 122 -4.04 -9.69 18.91
N SER A 123 -2.87 -9.39 19.47
CA SER A 123 -2.56 -8.08 20.06
C SER A 123 -2.09 -7.03 19.04
N GLY A 124 -1.76 -7.45 17.81
CA GLY A 124 -1.41 -6.55 16.74
C GLY A 124 -2.65 -5.78 16.26
N LYS A 125 -2.93 -4.64 16.88
CA LYS A 125 -3.82 -3.59 16.33
C LYS A 125 -3.14 -2.96 15.13
#